data_AF-A0A851P2P7-F1
#
_entry.id   AF-A0A851P2P7-F1
#
_cell.length_a   1.000
_cell.length_b   1.000
_cell.length_c   1.000
_cell.angle_alpha   90.00
_cell.angle_beta   90.00
_cell.angle_gamma   90.00
#
_symmetry.space_group_name_H-M   'P 1'
#
loop_
_entity.id
_entity.type
_entity.pdbx_description
1 polymer ?
#
loop_
_entity_poly.entity_id
_entity_poly.type
_entity_poly.pdbx_seq_one_letter_code
_entity_poly.pdbx_strand_id
1 'polypeptide(L)'
;LYPVLEKAGDRTLLISETALGTLADICEACGYDSVQCLINENSDYLVNGISLSLRQSARQPHAARVLGSMLRHSDASLLPLVEDVIQDILAALDQSYDNQASTFLGVLYSLMAALVQWFGSCCSEEQHRRQNAEQQGRASALVQQAVTSQELERFFLDYVKQKQIAEGNLSDSSDEEADEVPPLAKPEPSHADAEGEAALPSHAQLAKDVMVRCIHLLADRDLRVRLKVLDVLELCVTVLHPHGNHLLPMAHRVWPALVTRLISDDPLAVLRAFKVLCTLAQKCGDFLRQRFSKDVLPKLASSLLSQAPASARAGPVYSHTLAFKLQLAVLQGLGSLCEKLDMGE
;
A
#
# COMPACT_ATOMS: atom_id res chain seq x y z
N LEU A 1 -12.58 17.39 28.32
CA LEU A 1 -11.76 16.78 27.26
C LEU A 1 -12.18 17.22 25.84
N TYR A 2 -13.45 17.05 25.44
CA TYR A 2 -13.93 17.33 24.07
C TYR A 2 -13.55 18.71 23.49
N PRO A 3 -13.77 19.86 24.17
CA PRO A 3 -13.44 21.17 23.60
C PRO A 3 -11.92 21.37 23.39
N VAL A 4 -11.10 20.74 24.24
CA VAL A 4 -9.64 20.80 24.14
C VAL A 4 -9.17 19.97 22.95
N LEU A 5 -9.73 18.77 22.75
CA LEU A 5 -9.47 17.94 21.58
C LEU A 5 -9.90 18.63 20.27
N GLU A 6 -10.98 19.40 20.30
CA GLU A 6 -11.40 20.18 19.14
C GLU A 6 -10.33 21.21 18.73
N LYS A 7 -9.71 21.87 19.73
CA LYS A 7 -8.64 22.85 19.52
C LYS A 7 -7.29 22.22 19.20
N ALA A 8 -7.01 21.02 19.69
CA ALA A 8 -5.83 20.24 19.30
C ALA A 8 -5.83 19.95 17.78
N GLY A 9 -7.01 19.80 17.17
CA GLY A 9 -7.18 19.60 15.74
C GLY A 9 -7.29 20.87 14.88
N ASP A 10 -7.01 22.06 15.43
CA ASP A 10 -7.05 23.32 14.69
C ASP A 10 -5.90 23.42 13.66
N ARG A 11 -6.07 24.24 12.62
CA ARG A 11 -5.02 24.50 11.62
C ARG A 11 -3.96 25.48 12.15
N THR A 12 -4.30 26.25 13.17
CA THR A 12 -3.41 27.25 13.76
C THR A 12 -2.47 26.58 14.74
N LEU A 13 -1.17 26.54 14.40
CA LEU A 13 -0.14 25.86 15.20
C LEU A 13 -0.18 26.27 16.68
N LEU A 14 -0.26 27.57 16.96
CA LEU A 14 -0.29 28.09 18.33
C LEU A 14 -1.49 27.56 19.14
N ILE A 15 -2.66 27.47 18.50
CA ILE A 15 -3.88 26.95 19.15
C ILE A 15 -3.73 25.46 19.40
N SER A 16 -3.25 24.71 18.40
CA SER A 16 -3.06 23.26 18.55
C SER A 16 -2.01 22.92 19.60
N GLU A 17 -0.87 23.63 19.63
CA GLU A 17 0.19 23.39 20.62
C GLU A 17 -0.26 23.75 22.03
N THR A 18 -0.96 24.88 22.20
CA THR A 18 -1.50 25.26 23.52
C THR A 18 -2.53 24.24 24.01
N ALA A 19 -3.39 23.75 23.12
CA ALA A 19 -4.37 22.72 23.44
C ALA A 19 -3.71 21.39 23.80
N LEU A 20 -2.64 20.99 23.11
CA LEU A 20 -1.85 19.79 23.44
C LEU A 20 -1.14 19.94 24.79
N GLY A 21 -0.58 21.11 25.09
CA GLY A 21 -0.03 21.43 26.41
C GLY A 21 -1.10 21.31 27.50
N THR A 22 -2.29 21.85 27.25
CA THR A 22 -3.43 21.74 28.17
C THR A 22 -3.87 20.27 28.37
N LEU A 23 -3.79 19.43 27.34
CA LEU A 23 -4.07 17.99 27.47
C LEU A 23 -3.02 17.28 28.33
N ALA A 24 -1.75 17.67 28.23
CA ALA A 24 -0.69 17.17 29.10
C ALA A 24 -0.91 17.60 30.55
N ASP A 25 -1.28 18.86 30.79
CA ASP A 25 -1.60 19.36 32.13
C ASP A 25 -2.80 18.62 32.75
N ILE A 26 -3.85 18.35 31.95
CA ILE A 26 -5.00 17.54 32.38
C ILE A 26 -4.58 16.10 32.68
N CYS A 27 -3.71 15.53 31.85
CA CYS A 27 -3.18 14.17 32.03
C CYS A 27 -2.47 14.04 33.38
N GLU A 28 -1.57 14.97 33.69
CA GLU A 28 -0.82 15.02 34.96
C GLU A 28 -1.77 15.25 36.15
N ALA A 29 -2.66 16.24 36.04
CA ALA A 29 -3.59 16.58 37.13
C ALA A 29 -4.59 15.46 37.46
N CYS A 30 -4.98 14.66 36.47
CA CYS A 30 -5.90 13.53 36.64
C CYS A 30 -5.20 12.20 36.93
N GLY A 31 -3.86 12.15 36.91
CA GLY A 31 -3.09 10.94 37.24
C GLY A 31 -3.06 9.88 36.13
N TYR A 32 -3.14 10.29 34.87
CA TYR A 32 -2.96 9.38 33.73
C TYR A 32 -1.48 9.30 33.33
N ASP A 33 -1.03 8.12 32.90
CA ASP A 33 0.37 7.90 32.51
C ASP A 33 0.78 8.60 31.20
N SER A 34 -0.19 8.84 30.31
CA SER A 34 0.03 9.51 29.03
C SER A 34 -1.26 10.08 28.46
N VAL A 35 -1.14 11.05 27.54
CA VAL A 35 -2.27 11.61 26.80
C VAL A 35 -3.01 10.51 26.01
N GLN A 36 -2.31 9.47 25.55
CA GLN A 36 -2.90 8.31 24.91
C GLN A 36 -3.82 7.53 25.87
N CYS A 37 -3.35 7.25 27.09
CA CYS A 37 -4.16 6.58 28.12
C CYS A 37 -5.38 7.44 28.50
N LEU A 38 -5.19 8.75 28.69
CA LEU A 38 -6.29 9.69 28.93
C LEU A 38 -7.36 9.59 27.84
N ILE A 39 -6.99 9.56 26.56
CA ILE A 39 -7.96 9.48 25.46
C ILE A 39 -8.65 8.11 25.41
N ASN A 40 -7.88 7.02 25.57
CA ASN A 40 -8.41 5.66 25.48
C ASN A 40 -9.38 5.33 26.62
N GLU A 41 -9.08 5.69 27.87
CA GLU A 41 -10.00 5.50 29.01
C GLU A 41 -11.28 6.35 28.90
N ASN A 42 -11.23 7.42 28.09
CA ASN A 42 -12.33 8.36 27.89
C ASN A 42 -12.99 8.20 26.50
N SER A 43 -12.65 7.17 25.72
CA SER A 43 -13.06 7.06 24.32
C SER A 43 -14.57 6.91 24.16
N ASP A 44 -15.25 6.15 25.02
CA ASP A 44 -16.66 5.79 24.86
C ASP A 44 -17.57 7.02 24.76
N TYR A 45 -17.45 7.97 25.69
CA TYR A 45 -18.28 9.17 25.64
C TYR A 45 -17.82 10.15 24.55
N LEU A 46 -16.53 10.17 24.21
CA LEU A 46 -16.01 11.02 23.14
C LEU A 46 -16.56 10.56 21.79
N VAL A 47 -16.53 9.26 21.53
CA VAL A 47 -17.08 8.62 20.33
C VAL A 47 -18.58 8.86 20.24
N ASN A 48 -19.33 8.67 21.34
CA ASN A 48 -20.76 9.00 21.36
C ASN A 48 -21.02 10.48 21.04
N GLY A 49 -20.25 11.40 21.62
CA GLY A 49 -20.32 12.82 21.34
C GLY A 49 -20.00 13.17 19.88
N ILE A 50 -19.03 12.48 19.27
CA ILE A 50 -18.70 12.60 17.84
C ILE A 50 -19.86 12.08 16.99
N SER A 51 -20.40 10.89 17.26
CA SER A 51 -21.50 10.31 16.50
C SER A 51 -22.73 11.23 16.48
N LEU A 52 -23.10 11.79 17.63
CA LEU A 52 -24.20 12.77 17.72
C LEU A 52 -23.90 14.07 16.96
N SER A 53 -22.66 14.55 17.04
CA SER A 53 -22.27 15.82 16.40
C SER A 53 -22.06 15.69 14.89
N LEU A 54 -21.71 14.51 14.38
CA LEU A 54 -21.61 14.22 12.95
C LEU A 54 -22.99 14.15 12.27
N ARG A 55 -24.05 13.79 13.01
CA ARG A 55 -25.44 13.86 12.49
C ARG A 55 -25.92 15.29 12.26
N GLN A 56 -25.27 16.28 12.89
CA GLN A 56 -25.64 17.69 12.78
C GLN A 56 -24.69 18.42 11.83
N SER A 57 -25.17 18.81 10.64
CA SER A 57 -24.33 19.43 9.61
C SER A 57 -23.55 20.67 10.09
N ALA A 58 -24.11 21.45 11.02
CA ALA A 58 -23.42 22.61 11.59
C ALA A 58 -22.24 22.25 12.51
N ARG A 59 -22.26 21.08 13.16
CA ARG A 59 -21.22 20.62 14.10
C ARG A 59 -20.26 19.60 13.48
N GLN A 60 -20.56 19.09 12.30
CA GLN A 60 -19.72 18.14 11.56
C GLN A 60 -18.24 18.56 11.44
N PRO A 61 -17.88 19.81 11.08
CA PRO A 61 -16.47 20.18 10.98
C PRO A 61 -15.72 20.11 12.31
N HIS A 62 -16.41 20.40 13.42
CA HIS A 62 -15.83 20.33 14.76
C HIS A 62 -15.68 18.87 15.21
N ALA A 63 -16.72 18.05 15.00
CA ALA A 63 -16.68 16.63 15.30
C ALA A 63 -15.59 15.89 14.50
N ALA A 64 -15.40 16.24 13.23
CA ALA A 64 -14.33 15.74 12.38
C ALA A 64 -12.92 16.08 12.93
N ARG A 65 -12.73 17.28 13.49
CA ARG A 65 -11.46 17.67 14.13
C ARG A 65 -11.20 16.89 15.41
N VAL A 66 -12.22 16.72 16.25
CA VAL A 66 -12.08 15.92 17.48
C VAL A 66 -11.72 14.49 17.13
N LEU A 67 -12.44 13.88 16.18
CA LEU A 67 -12.14 12.53 15.71
C LEU A 67 -10.73 12.42 15.13
N GLY A 68 -10.33 13.36 14.28
CA GLY A 68 -8.97 13.40 13.74
C GLY A 68 -7.89 13.54 14.81
N SER A 69 -8.16 14.27 15.89
CA SER A 69 -7.23 14.44 17.01
C SER A 69 -7.14 13.19 17.87
N MET A 70 -8.29 12.54 18.14
CA MET A 70 -8.31 11.25 18.82
C MET A 70 -7.50 10.20 18.06
N LEU A 71 -7.72 10.06 16.75
CA LEU A 71 -7.01 9.09 15.91
C LEU A 71 -5.48 9.30 15.92
N ARG A 72 -5.00 10.55 16.02
CA ARG A 72 -3.56 10.87 16.04
C ARG A 72 -2.88 10.59 17.37
N HIS A 73 -3.62 10.66 18.47
CA HIS A 73 -3.08 10.58 19.83
C HIS A 73 -3.51 9.30 20.59
N SER A 74 -4.22 8.39 19.92
CA SER A 74 -4.62 7.07 20.42
C SER A 74 -3.87 5.93 19.73
N ASP A 75 -4.22 4.69 20.08
CA ASP A 75 -3.70 3.45 19.50
C ASP A 75 -4.80 2.58 18.87
N ALA A 76 -4.43 1.37 18.44
CA ALA A 76 -5.31 0.39 17.81
C ALA A 76 -6.54 0.00 18.65
N SER A 77 -6.54 0.21 19.98
CA SER A 77 -7.68 -0.12 20.84
C SER A 77 -8.91 0.76 20.55
N LEU A 78 -8.70 1.94 19.94
CA LEU A 78 -9.77 2.86 19.56
C LEU A 78 -10.56 2.35 18.33
N LEU A 79 -9.96 1.51 17.48
CA LEU A 79 -10.55 1.13 16.20
C LEU A 79 -11.96 0.51 16.31
N PRO A 80 -12.20 -0.49 17.19
CA PRO A 80 -13.52 -1.11 17.31
C PRO A 80 -14.63 -0.13 17.75
N LEU A 81 -14.27 0.91 18.49
CA LEU A 81 -15.23 1.92 18.97
C LEU A 81 -15.62 2.90 17.87
N VAL A 82 -14.69 3.19 16.96
CA VAL A 82 -14.83 4.24 15.94
C VAL A 82 -15.29 3.67 14.59
N GLU A 83 -15.28 2.35 14.41
CA GLU A 83 -15.64 1.67 13.16
C GLU A 83 -17.02 2.10 12.65
N ASP A 84 -18.05 2.05 13.48
CA ASP A 84 -19.42 2.47 13.12
C ASP A 84 -19.48 3.94 12.70
N VAL A 85 -18.74 4.81 13.41
CA VAL A 85 -18.67 6.24 13.11
C VAL A 85 -18.00 6.48 11.76
N ILE A 86 -17.00 5.68 11.40
CA ILE A 86 -16.33 5.79 10.11
C ILE A 86 -17.22 5.28 8.99
N GLN A 87 -17.98 4.20 9.23
CA GLN A 87 -18.96 3.72 8.25
C GLN A 87 -20.06 4.77 8.00
N ASP A 88 -20.53 5.46 9.04
CA ASP A 88 -21.44 6.61 8.90
C ASP A 88 -20.81 7.73 8.06
N ILE A 89 -19.52 8.03 8.26
CA ILE A 89 -18.78 9.04 7.46
C ILE A 89 -18.67 8.60 5.99
N LEU A 90 -18.36 7.33 5.73
CA LEU A 90 -18.28 6.79 4.37
C LEU A 90 -19.64 6.85 3.67
N ALA A 91 -20.71 6.46 4.36
CA ALA A 91 -22.08 6.56 3.84
C ALA A 91 -22.50 8.02 3.60
N ALA A 92 -22.09 8.95 4.47
CA ALA A 92 -22.34 10.37 4.27
C ALA A 92 -21.55 10.95 3.09
N LEU A 93 -20.30 10.52 2.89
CA LEU A 93 -19.48 10.89 1.74
C LEU A 93 -20.12 10.41 0.43
N ASP A 94 -20.66 9.19 0.41
CA ASP A 94 -21.40 8.63 -0.73
C ASP A 94 -22.68 9.43 -1.07
N GLN A 95 -23.22 10.20 -0.10
CA GLN A 95 -24.42 11.03 -0.29
C GLN A 95 -24.10 12.52 -0.58
N SER A 96 -22.90 13.00 -0.26
CA SER A 96 -22.59 14.44 -0.21
C SER A 96 -21.28 14.83 -0.90
N TYR A 97 -21.15 14.44 -2.17
CA TYR A 97 -19.93 14.62 -2.98
C TYR A 97 -19.43 16.08 -3.08
N ASP A 98 -20.30 17.10 -3.09
CA ASP A 98 -19.85 18.46 -3.49
C ASP A 98 -19.38 19.35 -2.33
N ASN A 99 -20.15 19.51 -1.24
CA ASN A 99 -19.85 20.54 -0.23
C ASN A 99 -19.09 20.05 1.00
N GLN A 100 -19.12 18.74 1.30
CA GLN A 100 -18.61 18.18 2.56
C GLN A 100 -17.42 17.23 2.37
N ALA A 101 -17.14 16.82 1.13
CA ALA A 101 -16.06 15.89 0.81
C ALA A 101 -14.70 16.30 1.40
N SER A 102 -14.37 17.60 1.37
CA SER A 102 -13.10 18.11 1.93
C SER A 102 -12.94 17.86 3.44
N THR A 103 -14.03 17.92 4.20
CA THR A 103 -14.00 17.68 5.66
C THR A 103 -13.86 16.18 5.94
N PHE A 104 -14.66 15.35 5.28
CA PHE A 104 -14.60 13.91 5.45
C PHE A 104 -13.25 13.33 4.97
N LEU A 105 -12.70 13.82 3.86
CA LEU A 105 -11.36 13.44 3.40
C LEU A 105 -10.26 13.78 4.42
N GLY A 106 -10.42 14.87 5.18
CA GLY A 106 -9.51 15.20 6.28
C GLY A 106 -9.52 14.15 7.40
N VAL A 107 -10.72 13.62 7.71
CA VAL A 107 -10.89 12.52 8.68
C VAL A 107 -10.34 11.23 8.11
N LEU A 108 -10.71 10.85 6.88
CA LEU A 108 -10.23 9.63 6.22
C LEU A 108 -8.70 9.61 6.11
N TYR A 109 -8.09 10.75 5.82
CA TYR A 109 -6.63 10.88 5.85
C TYR A 109 -6.07 10.64 7.26
N SER A 110 -6.65 11.26 8.29
CA SER A 110 -6.19 11.10 9.68
C SER A 110 -6.35 9.65 10.15
N LEU A 111 -7.44 8.99 9.73
CA LEU A 111 -7.68 7.57 9.94
C LEU A 111 -6.64 6.70 9.26
N MET A 112 -6.41 6.86 7.95
CA MET A 112 -5.42 6.03 7.25
C MET A 112 -4.01 6.26 7.80
N ALA A 113 -3.66 7.49 8.18
CA ALA A 113 -2.39 7.80 8.83
C ALA A 113 -2.26 7.09 10.20
N ALA A 114 -3.33 7.11 11.00
CA ALA A 114 -3.40 6.39 12.26
C ALA A 114 -3.27 4.88 12.06
N LEU A 115 -3.97 4.28 11.07
CA LEU A 115 -3.82 2.86 10.76
C LEU A 115 -2.40 2.47 10.34
N VAL A 116 -1.73 3.30 9.52
CA VAL A 116 -0.32 3.09 9.17
C VAL A 116 0.56 3.17 10.42
N GLN A 117 0.30 4.10 11.33
CA GLN A 117 1.06 4.23 12.58
C GLN A 117 0.82 3.05 13.53
N TRP A 118 -0.43 2.60 13.66
CA TRP A 118 -0.82 1.54 14.59
C TRP A 118 -0.38 0.15 14.13
N PHE A 119 -0.47 -0.13 12.82
CA PHE A 119 -0.23 -1.46 12.27
C PHE A 119 1.03 -1.55 11.40
N GLY A 120 1.59 -0.43 10.95
CA GLY A 120 2.76 -0.41 10.06
C GLY A 120 4.05 -0.91 10.71
N SER A 121 4.21 -0.76 12.02
CA SER A 121 5.37 -1.27 12.77
C SER A 121 5.40 -2.81 12.81
N CYS A 122 4.24 -3.47 12.87
CA CYS A 122 4.15 -4.93 12.90
C CYS A 122 4.60 -5.57 11.57
N CYS A 123 4.34 -4.91 10.44
CA CYS A 123 4.62 -5.48 9.12
C CYS A 123 6.10 -5.47 8.76
N SER A 124 6.87 -4.48 9.20
CA SER A 124 8.31 -4.39 8.91
C SER A 124 9.11 -5.50 9.62
N GLU A 125 8.69 -5.90 10.83
CA GLU A 125 9.30 -7.03 11.56
C GLU A 125 8.95 -8.38 10.91
N GLU A 126 7.71 -8.56 10.46
CA GLU A 126 7.28 -9.80 9.80
C GLU A 126 7.94 -9.99 8.43
N GLN A 127 8.17 -8.92 7.67
CA GLN A 127 8.89 -8.99 6.39
C GLN A 127 10.38 -9.31 6.57
N HIS A 128 11.04 -8.77 7.61
CA HIS A 128 12.39 -9.22 7.96
C HIS A 128 12.42 -10.67 8.45
N ARG A 129 11.43 -11.12 9.24
CA ARG A 129 11.34 -12.54 9.64
C ARG A 129 11.10 -13.47 8.45
N ARG A 130 10.25 -13.10 7.49
CA ARG A 130 9.98 -13.90 6.28
C ARG A 130 11.17 -13.94 5.32
N GLN A 131 11.83 -12.80 5.08
CA GLN A 131 13.04 -12.74 4.24
C GLN A 131 14.21 -13.51 4.87
N ASN A 132 14.38 -13.42 6.20
CA ASN A 132 15.37 -14.23 6.91
C ASN A 132 14.99 -15.72 6.87
N ALA A 133 13.72 -16.09 7.05
CA ALA A 133 13.27 -17.48 6.96
C ALA A 133 13.43 -18.08 5.56
N GLU A 134 13.20 -17.32 4.49
CA GLU A 134 13.45 -17.75 3.10
C GLU A 134 14.95 -17.87 2.78
N GLN A 135 15.79 -17.00 3.35
CA GLN A 135 17.26 -17.11 3.26
C GLN A 135 17.79 -18.30 4.07
N GLN A 136 17.27 -18.54 5.28
CA GLN A 136 17.58 -19.73 6.09
C GLN A 136 17.07 -21.01 5.43
N GLY A 137 15.90 -20.99 4.77
CA GLY A 137 15.35 -22.12 4.04
C GLY A 137 16.21 -22.51 2.84
N ARG A 138 16.73 -21.53 2.09
CA ARG A 138 17.70 -21.76 1.02
C ARG A 138 19.05 -22.28 1.54
N ALA A 139 19.51 -21.80 2.70
CA ALA A 139 20.73 -22.31 3.33
C ALA A 139 20.55 -23.74 3.88
N SER A 140 19.38 -24.06 4.45
CA SER A 140 19.06 -25.38 4.98
C SER A 140 18.84 -26.43 3.89
N ALA A 141 18.27 -26.04 2.74
CA ALA A 141 18.13 -26.92 1.57
C ALA A 141 19.49 -27.32 0.98
N LEU A 142 20.50 -26.45 1.05
CA LEU A 142 21.88 -26.76 0.64
C LEU A 142 22.62 -27.63 1.65
N VAL A 143 22.20 -27.66 2.92
CA VAL A 143 22.84 -28.44 4.00
C VAL A 143 22.20 -29.82 4.20
N GLN A 144 20.96 -30.04 3.74
CA GLN A 144 20.24 -31.33 3.89
C GLN A 144 20.44 -32.33 2.76
N GLN A 145 21.14 -31.99 1.67
CA GLN A 145 21.66 -32.98 0.72
C GLN A 145 22.97 -33.59 1.25
N ALA A 146 22.87 -34.33 2.36
CA ALA A 146 23.90 -35.29 2.71
C ALA A 146 23.77 -36.47 1.74
N VAL A 147 24.45 -36.39 0.59
CA VAL A 147 24.57 -37.49 -0.37
C VAL A 147 25.02 -38.73 0.39
N THR A 148 24.16 -39.75 0.44
CA THR A 148 24.51 -40.99 1.13
C THR A 148 25.57 -41.74 0.33
N SER A 149 26.52 -42.39 1.01
CA SER A 149 27.63 -43.13 0.39
C SER A 149 27.16 -44.14 -0.67
N GLN A 150 25.92 -44.63 -0.55
CA GLN A 150 25.32 -45.61 -1.45
C GLN A 150 24.79 -44.99 -2.76
N GLU A 151 24.35 -43.73 -2.75
CA GLU A 151 23.94 -43.00 -3.96
C GLU A 151 25.16 -42.58 -4.79
N LEU A 152 26.24 -42.22 -4.10
CA LEU A 152 27.52 -41.92 -4.74
C LEU A 152 28.11 -43.16 -5.41
N GLU A 153 28.05 -44.32 -4.74
CA GLU A 153 28.52 -45.60 -5.28
C GLU A 153 27.72 -46.02 -6.52
N ARG A 154 26.37 -45.87 -6.48
CA ARG A 154 25.51 -46.12 -7.64
C ARG A 154 25.83 -45.20 -8.81
N PHE A 155 26.05 -43.91 -8.55
CA PHE A 155 26.40 -42.95 -9.59
C PHE A 155 27.74 -43.29 -10.27
N PHE A 156 28.76 -43.68 -9.49
CA PHE A 156 30.05 -44.07 -10.05
C PHE A 156 29.98 -45.39 -10.82
N LEU A 157 29.20 -46.37 -10.37
CA LEU A 157 28.99 -47.62 -11.10
C LEU A 157 28.30 -47.38 -12.45
N ASP A 158 27.30 -46.50 -12.47
CA ASP A 158 26.56 -46.19 -13.69
C ASP A 158 27.42 -45.37 -14.67
N TYR A 159 28.24 -44.45 -14.15
CA TYR A 159 29.22 -43.70 -14.95
C TYR A 159 30.29 -44.61 -15.56
N VAL A 160 30.82 -45.58 -14.80
CA VAL A 160 31.79 -46.55 -15.31
C VAL A 160 31.16 -47.44 -16.39
N LYS A 161 29.90 -47.86 -16.21
CA LYS A 161 29.15 -48.65 -17.20
C LYS A 161 28.94 -47.85 -18.49
N GLN A 162 28.54 -46.58 -18.39
CA GLN A 162 28.36 -45.71 -19.55
C GLN A 162 29.67 -45.40 -20.27
N LYS A 163 30.77 -45.23 -19.52
CA LYS A 163 32.10 -45.04 -20.10
C LYS A 163 32.58 -46.29 -20.85
N GLN A 164 32.35 -47.49 -20.29
CA GLN A 164 32.70 -48.76 -20.96
C GLN A 164 31.89 -48.99 -22.24
N ILE A 165 30.63 -48.57 -22.27
CA ILE A 165 29.78 -48.59 -23.47
C ILE A 165 30.32 -47.60 -24.52
N ALA A 166 30.67 -46.37 -24.12
CA ALA A 166 31.21 -45.36 -25.02
C ALA A 166 32.61 -45.70 -25.57
N GLU A 167 33.42 -46.45 -24.82
CA GLU A 167 34.73 -46.95 -25.24
C GLU A 167 34.66 -48.24 -26.09
N GLY A 168 33.45 -48.74 -26.38
CA GLY A 168 33.21 -49.80 -27.37
C GLY A 168 33.44 -51.23 -26.88
N ASN A 169 33.48 -51.45 -25.55
CA ASN A 169 33.64 -52.79 -24.98
C ASN A 169 32.25 -53.42 -24.73
N LEU A 170 31.70 -54.10 -25.73
CA LEU A 170 30.48 -54.88 -25.60
C LEU A 170 30.80 -56.26 -25.02
N SER A 171 30.53 -56.47 -23.74
CA SER A 171 30.31 -57.84 -23.25
C SER A 171 28.84 -58.19 -23.47
N ASP A 172 28.62 -59.13 -24.39
CA ASP A 172 27.34 -59.77 -24.67
C ASP A 172 26.76 -60.40 -23.41
N SER A 173 25.66 -59.84 -22.91
CA SER A 173 24.61 -60.61 -22.24
C SER A 173 23.32 -59.82 -22.38
N SER A 174 22.61 -60.14 -23.46
CA SER A 174 21.18 -59.95 -23.64
C SER A 174 20.39 -60.41 -22.41
N ASP A 175 19.34 -59.67 -22.07
CA ASP A 175 17.99 -60.23 -22.05
C ASP A 175 16.95 -59.10 -22.20
N GLU A 176 16.00 -59.38 -23.09
CA GLU A 176 14.84 -58.57 -23.47
C GLU A 176 13.73 -58.70 -22.43
N GLU A 177 12.83 -57.71 -22.36
CA GLU A 177 11.36 -57.83 -22.30
C GLU A 177 10.78 -56.40 -22.17
N ALA A 178 10.22 -55.81 -23.22
CA ALA A 178 8.91 -56.02 -23.85
C ALA A 178 7.82 -55.08 -23.29
N ASP A 179 7.41 -54.15 -24.17
CA ASP A 179 6.15 -53.40 -24.32
C ASP A 179 5.18 -53.18 -23.13
N GLU A 180 4.75 -51.92 -22.95
CA GLU A 180 3.39 -51.49 -23.38
C GLU A 180 3.20 -49.96 -23.22
N VAL A 181 2.45 -49.37 -24.16
CA VAL A 181 2.01 -47.96 -24.28
C VAL A 181 0.52 -48.05 -24.70
N PRO A 182 -0.40 -47.07 -24.53
CA PRO A 182 -0.71 -45.99 -23.55
C PRO A 182 -2.19 -46.19 -23.05
N PRO A 183 -3.09 -45.19 -22.78
CA PRO A 183 -3.01 -43.72 -22.59
C PRO A 183 -3.76 -43.20 -21.35
N LEU A 184 -3.54 -41.94 -20.94
CA LEU A 184 -4.64 -41.03 -20.51
C LEU A 184 -4.15 -39.61 -20.16
N ALA A 185 -4.79 -38.65 -20.82
CA ALA A 185 -5.20 -37.32 -20.39
C ALA A 185 -4.24 -36.47 -19.53
N LYS A 186 -3.77 -35.37 -20.14
CA LYS A 186 -3.40 -34.13 -19.45
C LYS A 186 -4.55 -33.72 -18.50
N PRO A 187 -4.30 -33.49 -17.20
CA PRO A 187 -5.16 -32.62 -16.44
C PRO A 187 -4.79 -31.17 -16.80
N GLU A 188 -5.70 -30.50 -17.52
CA GLU A 188 -5.83 -29.06 -17.38
C GLU A 188 -6.09 -28.77 -15.89
N PRO A 189 -5.37 -27.84 -15.24
CA PRO A 189 -5.82 -27.35 -13.96
C PRO A 189 -7.07 -26.52 -14.23
N SER A 190 -8.23 -27.14 -14.05
CA SER A 190 -9.47 -26.43 -13.84
C SER A 190 -9.26 -25.46 -12.67
N HIS A 191 -9.34 -24.17 -12.96
CA HIS A 191 -9.46 -23.13 -11.96
C HIS A 191 -10.62 -23.45 -11.03
N ALA A 192 -10.28 -24.01 -9.87
CA ALA A 192 -11.16 -24.24 -8.75
C ALA A 192 -10.44 -23.81 -7.46
N ASP A 193 -9.80 -22.64 -7.49
CA ASP A 193 -9.38 -21.97 -6.26
C ASP A 193 -10.54 -21.10 -5.79
N ALA A 194 -11.59 -21.78 -5.31
CA ALA A 194 -12.38 -21.24 -4.22
C ALA A 194 -11.65 -21.54 -2.90
N GLU A 195 -10.41 -21.07 -2.79
CA GLU A 195 -9.71 -21.00 -1.51
C GLU A 195 -10.38 -19.88 -0.72
N GLY A 196 -10.99 -20.26 0.41
CA GLY A 196 -11.76 -19.35 1.25
C GLY A 196 -11.01 -18.03 1.47
N GLU A 197 -11.61 -16.94 0.98
CA GLU A 197 -11.16 -15.58 1.18
C GLU A 197 -10.91 -15.38 2.68
N ALA A 198 -9.64 -15.40 3.10
CA ALA A 198 -9.30 -15.11 4.49
C ALA A 198 -9.86 -13.72 4.80
N ALA A 199 -10.87 -13.67 5.68
CA ALA A 199 -11.56 -12.45 6.01
C ALA A 199 -10.54 -11.37 6.40
N LEU A 200 -10.60 -10.22 5.73
CA LEU A 200 -9.66 -9.14 6.03
C LEU A 200 -9.84 -8.73 7.50
N PRO A 201 -8.74 -8.45 8.21
CA PRO A 201 -8.82 -7.71 9.47
C PRO A 201 -9.60 -6.40 9.29
N SER A 202 -10.31 -5.95 10.33
CA SER A 202 -11.16 -4.75 10.26
C SER A 202 -10.44 -3.51 9.72
N HIS A 203 -9.18 -3.26 10.15
CA HIS A 203 -8.37 -2.16 9.65
C HIS A 203 -8.08 -2.24 8.14
N ALA A 204 -7.87 -3.45 7.61
CA ALA A 204 -7.61 -3.67 6.18
C ALA A 204 -8.90 -3.60 5.36
N GLN A 205 -10.03 -4.10 5.90
CA GLN A 205 -11.34 -3.92 5.28
C GLN A 205 -11.71 -2.44 5.17
N LEU A 206 -11.47 -1.66 6.23
CA LEU A 206 -11.70 -0.23 6.23
C LEU A 206 -10.85 0.51 5.19
N ALA A 207 -9.56 0.15 5.06
CA ALA A 207 -8.69 0.71 4.03
C ALA A 207 -9.19 0.38 2.62
N LYS A 208 -9.70 -0.83 2.39
CA LYS A 208 -10.32 -1.24 1.12
C LYS A 208 -11.56 -0.39 0.82
N ASP A 209 -12.44 -0.19 1.80
CA ASP A 209 -13.67 0.60 1.63
C ASP A 209 -13.36 2.07 1.32
N VAL A 210 -12.39 2.66 2.01
CA VAL A 210 -11.89 4.02 1.76
C VAL A 210 -11.28 4.13 0.35
N MET A 211 -10.45 3.16 -0.04
CA MET A 211 -9.80 3.14 -1.36
C MET A 211 -10.83 3.11 -2.49
N VAL A 212 -11.92 2.36 -2.35
CA VAL A 212 -13.02 2.32 -3.33
C VAL A 212 -13.66 3.70 -3.53
N ARG A 213 -13.96 4.43 -2.44
CA ARG A 213 -14.54 5.78 -2.54
C ARG A 213 -13.56 6.79 -3.15
N CYS A 214 -12.29 6.66 -2.81
CA CYS A 214 -11.24 7.51 -3.36
C CYS A 214 -11.15 7.40 -4.89
N ILE A 215 -11.40 6.23 -5.49
CA ILE A 215 -11.40 6.07 -6.96
C ILE A 215 -12.38 7.04 -7.62
N HIS A 216 -13.58 7.19 -7.06
CA HIS A 216 -14.60 8.08 -7.62
C HIS A 216 -14.23 9.56 -7.44
N LEU A 217 -13.65 9.90 -6.29
CA LEU A 217 -13.23 11.28 -5.97
C LEU A 217 -11.96 11.72 -6.70
N LEU A 218 -11.20 10.80 -7.33
CA LEU A 218 -10.08 11.19 -8.19
C LEU A 218 -10.55 12.02 -9.39
N ALA A 219 -11.80 11.89 -9.83
CA ALA A 219 -12.35 12.66 -10.94
C ALA A 219 -13.03 13.97 -10.51
N ASP A 220 -12.90 14.37 -9.24
CA ASP A 220 -13.53 15.57 -8.70
C ASP A 220 -13.06 16.85 -9.43
N ARG A 221 -13.91 17.87 -9.45
CA ARG A 221 -13.61 19.16 -10.11
C ARG A 221 -12.62 20.00 -9.29
N ASP A 222 -12.65 19.89 -7.97
CA ASP A 222 -11.75 20.63 -7.08
C ASP A 222 -10.37 19.96 -7.00
N LEU A 223 -9.33 20.70 -7.39
CA LEU A 223 -7.94 20.28 -7.30
C LEU A 223 -7.53 19.91 -5.86
N ARG A 224 -8.05 20.62 -4.85
CA ARG A 224 -7.72 20.33 -3.44
C ARG A 224 -8.25 18.97 -3.01
N VAL A 225 -9.45 18.62 -3.46
CA VAL A 225 -10.07 17.30 -3.24
C VAL A 225 -9.22 16.24 -3.93
N ARG A 226 -8.90 16.41 -5.22
CA ARG A 226 -8.05 15.45 -5.97
C ARG A 226 -6.70 15.21 -5.30
N LEU A 227 -6.01 16.28 -4.88
CA LEU A 227 -4.73 16.17 -4.16
C LEU A 227 -4.87 15.40 -2.84
N LYS A 228 -5.93 15.69 -2.07
CA LYS A 228 -6.14 15.01 -0.79
C LYS A 228 -6.51 13.55 -0.96
N VAL A 229 -7.29 13.22 -1.98
CA VAL A 229 -7.63 11.83 -2.34
C VAL A 229 -6.36 11.05 -2.71
N LEU A 230 -5.44 11.65 -3.46
CA LEU A 230 -4.15 11.02 -3.75
C LEU A 230 -3.32 10.77 -2.47
N ASP A 231 -3.38 11.68 -1.49
CA ASP A 231 -2.76 11.44 -0.17
C ASP A 231 -3.37 10.25 0.57
N VAL A 232 -4.70 10.15 0.57
CA VAL A 232 -5.42 9.04 1.21
C VAL A 232 -5.10 7.72 0.50
N LEU A 233 -5.10 7.70 -0.83
CA LEU A 233 -4.79 6.51 -1.63
C LEU A 233 -3.39 5.94 -1.33
N GLU A 234 -2.39 6.81 -1.19
CA GLU A 234 -1.04 6.35 -0.84
C GLU A 234 -1.01 5.62 0.51
N LEU A 235 -1.75 6.14 1.50
CA LEU A 235 -1.87 5.51 2.81
C LEU A 235 -2.67 4.20 2.74
N CYS A 236 -3.77 4.16 1.98
CA CYS A 236 -4.54 2.92 1.75
C CYS A 236 -3.67 1.81 1.16
N VAL A 237 -2.83 2.13 0.17
CA VAL A 237 -1.89 1.18 -0.44
C VAL A 237 -0.89 0.67 0.61
N THR A 238 -0.43 1.54 1.50
CA THR A 238 0.49 1.17 2.59
C THR A 238 -0.16 0.22 3.60
N VAL A 239 -1.42 0.48 3.99
CA VAL A 239 -2.19 -0.38 4.91
C VAL A 239 -2.52 -1.74 4.27
N LEU A 240 -2.86 -1.76 2.97
CA LEU A 240 -3.25 -2.98 2.25
C LEU A 240 -2.07 -3.83 1.77
N HIS A 241 -0.84 -3.32 1.82
CA HIS A 241 0.37 -4.03 1.38
C HIS A 241 0.51 -5.46 1.92
N PRO A 242 0.26 -5.75 3.21
CA PRO A 242 0.36 -7.11 3.74
C PRO A 242 -0.66 -8.08 3.12
N HIS A 243 -1.75 -7.54 2.53
CA HIS A 243 -2.88 -8.29 1.98
C HIS A 243 -2.89 -8.20 0.45
N GLY A 244 -1.81 -8.68 -0.18
CA GLY A 244 -1.58 -8.61 -1.64
C GLY A 244 -2.78 -9.06 -2.49
N ASN A 245 -3.46 -10.14 -2.11
CA ASN A 245 -4.63 -10.68 -2.81
C ASN A 245 -5.78 -9.65 -2.96
N HIS A 246 -5.88 -8.70 -2.03
CA HIS A 246 -6.87 -7.62 -2.07
C HIS A 246 -6.30 -6.33 -2.66
N LEU A 247 -5.01 -6.06 -2.46
CA LEU A 247 -4.35 -4.88 -3.02
C LEU A 247 -4.27 -4.93 -4.55
N LEU A 248 -3.92 -6.07 -5.16
CA LEU A 248 -3.73 -6.17 -6.61
C LEU A 248 -5.02 -5.88 -7.42
N PRO A 249 -6.20 -6.44 -7.06
CA PRO A 249 -7.46 -6.05 -7.69
C PRO A 249 -7.79 -4.57 -7.49
N MET A 250 -7.48 -4.00 -6.33
CA MET A 250 -7.69 -2.56 -6.08
C MET A 250 -6.74 -1.69 -6.89
N ALA A 251 -5.48 -2.09 -7.04
CA ALA A 251 -4.52 -1.42 -7.92
C ALA A 251 -5.00 -1.42 -9.37
N HIS A 252 -5.61 -2.53 -9.82
CA HIS A 252 -6.27 -2.56 -11.13
C HIS A 252 -7.44 -1.58 -11.23
N ARG A 253 -8.30 -1.52 -10.21
CA ARG A 253 -9.47 -0.64 -10.21
C ARG A 253 -9.11 0.84 -10.17
N VAL A 254 -8.05 1.21 -9.44
CA VAL A 254 -7.52 2.59 -9.36
C VAL A 254 -6.81 3.01 -10.65
N TRP A 255 -6.19 2.06 -11.37
CA TRP A 255 -5.29 2.35 -12.48
C TRP A 255 -5.85 3.33 -13.53
N PRO A 256 -7.06 3.16 -14.09
CA PRO A 256 -7.57 4.07 -15.12
C PRO A 256 -7.68 5.51 -14.62
N ALA A 257 -8.22 5.69 -13.41
CA ALA A 257 -8.34 7.00 -12.80
C ALA A 257 -6.95 7.61 -12.54
N LEU A 258 -6.01 6.84 -12.01
CA LEU A 258 -4.65 7.31 -11.75
C LEU A 258 -3.91 7.73 -13.03
N VAL A 259 -4.04 6.96 -14.12
CA VAL A 259 -3.44 7.29 -15.42
C VAL A 259 -3.97 8.63 -15.95
N THR A 260 -5.27 8.90 -15.82
CA THR A 260 -5.81 10.21 -16.22
C THR A 260 -5.22 11.37 -15.41
N ARG A 261 -4.94 11.17 -14.12
CA ARG A 261 -4.29 12.17 -13.26
C ARG A 261 -2.80 12.35 -13.59
N LEU A 262 -2.12 11.31 -14.06
CA LEU A 262 -0.71 11.32 -14.44
C LEU A 262 -0.46 12.03 -15.78
N ILE A 263 -1.42 12.00 -16.70
CA ILE A 263 -1.21 12.46 -18.09
C ILE A 263 -1.98 13.74 -18.40
N SER A 264 -3.21 13.88 -17.89
CA SER A 264 -4.19 14.85 -18.38
C SER A 264 -4.81 15.67 -17.24
N ASP A 265 -4.00 16.16 -16.32
CA ASP A 265 -4.45 16.95 -15.16
C ASP A 265 -3.54 18.14 -14.87
N ASP A 266 -3.96 18.96 -13.90
CA ASP A 266 -3.17 20.04 -13.32
C ASP A 266 -1.78 19.53 -12.91
N PRO A 267 -0.71 20.27 -13.21
CA PRO A 267 0.64 19.81 -12.94
C PRO A 267 0.94 19.48 -11.45
N LEU A 268 0.23 20.07 -10.48
CA LEU A 268 0.32 19.68 -9.08
C LEU A 268 -0.28 18.30 -8.83
N ALA A 269 -1.42 17.99 -9.46
CA ALA A 269 -2.04 16.68 -9.40
C ALA A 269 -1.18 15.62 -10.08
N VAL A 270 -0.57 15.93 -11.23
CA VAL A 270 0.39 15.05 -11.93
C VAL A 270 1.57 14.70 -11.02
N LEU A 271 2.21 15.72 -10.42
CA LEU A 271 3.32 15.53 -9.50
C LEU A 271 2.93 14.62 -8.33
N ARG A 272 1.74 14.84 -7.76
CA ARG A 272 1.27 14.05 -6.63
C ARG A 272 0.92 12.61 -7.03
N ALA A 273 0.24 12.43 -8.16
CA ALA A 273 -0.12 11.13 -8.72
C ALA A 273 1.12 10.31 -9.08
N PHE A 274 2.19 10.95 -9.55
CA PHE A 274 3.46 10.27 -9.80
C PHE A 274 4.06 9.67 -8.53
N LYS A 275 4.00 10.39 -7.40
CA LYS A 275 4.43 9.83 -6.10
C LYS A 275 3.58 8.62 -5.69
N VAL A 276 2.25 8.70 -5.88
CA VAL A 276 1.34 7.57 -5.61
C VAL A 276 1.70 6.36 -6.49
N LEU A 277 2.03 6.59 -7.77
CA LEU A 277 2.48 5.53 -8.69
C LEU A 277 3.77 4.87 -8.19
N CYS A 278 4.76 5.65 -7.73
CA CYS A 278 5.98 5.10 -7.15
C CYS A 278 5.67 4.20 -5.94
N THR A 279 4.81 4.65 -5.02
CA THR A 279 4.40 3.86 -3.85
C THR A 279 3.64 2.60 -4.29
N LEU A 280 2.74 2.70 -5.26
CA LEU A 280 1.98 1.56 -5.78
C LEU A 280 2.90 0.53 -6.44
N ALA A 281 3.88 0.95 -7.24
CA ALA A 281 4.86 0.04 -7.83
C ALA A 281 5.78 -0.61 -6.77
N GLN A 282 6.18 0.15 -5.74
CA GLN A 282 6.98 -0.41 -4.64
C GLN A 282 6.22 -1.52 -3.88
N LYS A 283 4.89 -1.43 -3.79
CA LYS A 283 4.06 -2.37 -3.02
C LYS A 283 3.47 -3.50 -3.88
N CYS A 284 3.18 -3.24 -5.15
CA CYS A 284 2.59 -4.22 -6.08
C CYS A 284 3.60 -4.93 -7.00
N GLY A 285 4.84 -4.46 -7.08
CA GLY A 285 5.88 -5.08 -7.92
C GLY A 285 5.55 -5.08 -9.41
N ASP A 286 5.94 -6.16 -10.08
CA ASP A 286 5.81 -6.40 -11.53
C ASP A 286 4.36 -6.45 -12.05
N PHE A 287 3.36 -6.58 -11.18
CA PHE A 287 1.94 -6.55 -11.56
C PHE A 287 1.55 -5.35 -12.44
N LEU A 288 2.21 -4.20 -12.24
CA LEU A 288 1.94 -2.97 -12.99
C LEU A 288 2.84 -2.79 -14.21
N ARG A 289 3.81 -3.68 -14.45
CA ARG A 289 4.84 -3.59 -15.50
C ARG A 289 4.24 -3.33 -16.88
N GLN A 290 3.36 -4.23 -17.33
CA GLN A 290 2.76 -4.14 -18.67
C GLN A 290 1.94 -2.85 -18.83
N ARG A 291 1.20 -2.46 -17.80
CA ARG A 291 0.35 -1.26 -17.85
C ARG A 291 1.17 0.02 -17.84
N PHE A 292 2.18 0.10 -16.98
CA PHE A 292 3.09 1.23 -16.93
C PHE A 292 3.82 1.42 -18.26
N SER A 293 4.36 0.33 -18.83
CA SER A 293 5.07 0.37 -20.11
C SER A 293 4.20 0.85 -21.28
N LYS A 294 2.91 0.51 -21.27
CA LYS A 294 1.96 0.85 -22.33
C LYS A 294 1.36 2.25 -22.16
N ASP A 295 0.89 2.57 -20.96
CA ASP A 295 0.00 3.72 -20.74
C ASP A 295 0.77 4.97 -20.28
N VAL A 296 1.80 4.81 -19.45
CA VAL A 296 2.44 5.92 -18.72
C VAL A 296 3.84 6.24 -19.25
N LEU A 297 4.70 5.23 -19.43
CA LEU A 297 6.10 5.42 -19.80
C LEU A 297 6.29 6.21 -21.11
N PRO A 298 5.57 5.92 -22.22
CA PRO A 298 5.76 6.66 -23.47
C PRO A 298 5.37 8.14 -23.32
N LYS A 299 4.34 8.42 -22.51
CA LYS A 299 3.84 9.78 -22.26
C LYS A 299 4.82 10.55 -21.39
N LEU A 300 5.34 9.95 -20.32
CA LEU A 300 6.39 10.55 -19.49
C LEU A 300 7.65 10.84 -20.30
N ALA A 301 8.11 9.89 -21.13
CA ALA A 301 9.27 10.09 -21.99
C ALA A 301 9.05 11.24 -22.98
N SER A 302 7.88 11.31 -23.63
CA SER A 302 7.55 12.41 -24.55
C SER A 302 7.51 13.77 -23.84
N SER A 303 6.98 13.82 -22.62
CA SER A 303 6.94 15.02 -21.78
C SER A 303 8.36 15.47 -21.41
N LEU A 304 9.22 14.57 -20.93
CA LEU A 304 10.62 14.87 -20.61
C LEU A 304 11.41 15.36 -21.84
N LEU A 305 11.22 14.74 -23.00
CA LEU A 305 11.83 15.19 -24.25
C LEU A 305 11.37 16.60 -24.65
N SER A 306 10.08 16.91 -24.49
CA SER A 306 9.56 18.25 -24.74
C SER A 306 10.11 19.31 -23.78
N GLN A 307 10.42 18.93 -22.53
CA GLN A 307 10.97 19.81 -21.51
C GLN A 307 12.50 19.93 -21.55
N ALA A 308 13.19 18.99 -22.20
CA ALA A 308 14.64 18.98 -22.35
C ALA A 308 15.24 20.30 -22.90
N PRO A 309 14.74 20.91 -24.00
CA PRO A 309 15.33 22.15 -24.50
C PRO A 309 15.11 23.36 -23.56
N ALA A 310 13.99 23.39 -22.83
CA ALA A 310 13.68 24.44 -21.86
C ALA A 310 14.58 24.33 -20.62
N SER A 311 14.80 23.11 -20.14
CA SER A 311 15.68 22.84 -18.99
C SER A 311 17.17 22.99 -19.32
N ALA A 312 17.61 22.67 -20.54
CA ALA A 312 19.00 22.84 -20.97
C ALA A 312 19.43 24.32 -21.03
N ARG A 313 18.49 25.25 -21.23
CA ARG A 313 18.74 26.70 -21.30
C ARG A 313 18.28 27.44 -20.05
N ALA A 314 17.97 26.70 -18.98
CA ALA A 314 17.38 27.24 -17.78
C ALA A 314 18.39 28.01 -16.91
N GLY A 315 18.03 29.22 -16.52
CA GLY A 315 18.71 29.97 -15.47
C GLY A 315 18.26 29.56 -14.05
N PRO A 316 18.82 30.17 -13.00
CA PRO A 316 18.55 29.80 -11.59
C PRO A 316 17.07 29.89 -11.20
N VAL A 317 16.28 30.75 -11.88
CA VAL A 317 14.84 30.93 -11.64
C VAL A 317 14.02 29.68 -12.01
N TYR A 318 14.51 28.85 -12.93
CA TYR A 318 13.81 27.63 -13.34
C TYR A 318 13.59 26.66 -12.18
N SER A 319 14.50 26.63 -11.19
CA SER A 319 14.41 25.77 -10.01
C SER A 319 13.15 26.01 -9.16
N HIS A 320 12.57 27.21 -9.25
CA HIS A 320 11.34 27.57 -8.55
C HIS A 320 10.07 27.25 -9.35
N THR A 321 10.20 26.89 -10.63
CA THR A 321 9.06 26.58 -11.49
C THR A 321 8.48 25.20 -11.19
N LEU A 322 7.19 25.04 -11.47
CA LEU A 322 6.54 23.74 -11.33
C LEU A 322 7.08 22.74 -12.36
N ALA A 323 7.36 23.18 -13.59
CA ALA A 323 7.95 22.34 -14.63
C ALA A 323 9.25 21.67 -14.15
N PHE A 324 10.15 22.42 -13.49
CA PHE A 324 11.34 21.86 -12.87
C PHE A 324 11.02 20.83 -11.78
N LYS A 325 10.09 21.13 -10.87
CA LYS A 325 9.70 20.21 -9.78
C LYS A 325 9.13 18.90 -10.32
N LEU A 326 8.34 18.96 -11.38
CA LEU A 326 7.78 17.79 -12.06
C LEU A 326 8.88 16.99 -12.76
N GLN A 327 9.74 17.65 -13.54
CA GLN A 327 10.88 17.02 -14.20
C GLN A 327 11.80 16.33 -13.20
N LEU A 328 12.13 17.02 -12.10
CA LEU A 328 12.96 16.48 -11.02
C LEU A 328 12.32 15.25 -10.39
N ALA A 329 11.04 15.31 -10.04
CA ALA A 329 10.34 14.19 -9.42
C ALA A 329 10.30 12.96 -10.34
N VAL A 330 10.01 13.15 -11.63
CA VAL A 330 10.01 12.06 -12.60
C VAL A 330 11.41 11.46 -12.75
N LEU A 331 12.45 12.28 -12.91
CA LEU A 331 13.82 11.78 -13.07
C LEU A 331 14.35 11.06 -11.83
N GLN A 332 14.00 11.54 -10.63
CA GLN A 332 14.37 10.88 -9.36
C GLN A 332 13.63 9.56 -9.15
N GLY A 333 12.34 9.50 -9.51
CA GLY A 333 11.50 8.32 -9.28
C GLY A 333 11.62 7.25 -10.36
N LEU A 334 11.86 7.62 -11.63
CA LEU A 334 11.76 6.71 -12.77
C LEU A 334 12.74 5.53 -12.66
N GLY A 335 13.96 5.76 -12.19
CA GLY A 335 14.96 4.68 -12.00
C GLY A 335 14.45 3.63 -11.02
N SER A 336 14.09 4.05 -9.80
CA SER A 336 13.52 3.16 -8.79
C SER A 336 12.21 2.49 -9.25
N LEU A 337 11.40 3.20 -10.04
CA LEU A 337 10.15 2.68 -10.57
C LEU A 337 10.41 1.54 -11.57
N CYS A 338 11.33 1.73 -12.50
CA CYS A 338 11.71 0.69 -13.47
C CYS A 338 12.33 -0.54 -12.78
N GLU A 339 13.13 -0.35 -11.73
CA GLU A 339 13.68 -1.43 -10.93
C GLU A 339 12.58 -2.24 -10.21
N LYS A 340 11.61 -1.56 -9.56
CA LYS A 340 10.53 -2.24 -8.84
C LYS A 340 9.52 -2.93 -9.75
N LEU A 341 9.40 -2.49 -11.00
CA LEU A 341 8.53 -3.10 -12.01
C LEU A 341 9.24 -4.18 -12.84
N ASP A 342 10.51 -4.47 -12.54
CA ASP A 342 11.34 -5.43 -13.27
C ASP A 342 11.35 -5.22 -14.80
N MET A 343 11.62 -3.96 -15.19
CA MET A 343 11.65 -3.55 -16.60
C MET A 343 12.97 -3.92 -17.31
N GLY A 344 13.91 -4.56 -16.61
CA GLY A 344 15.25 -4.89 -17.10
C GLY A 344 15.36 -6.20 -17.89
N GLU A 345 14.34 -7.07 -17.81
CA GLU A 345 14.23 -8.33 -18.56
C GLU A 345 13.47 -8.18 -19.89
#